data_AF-A0A0G1NNJ7-F1
#
_entry.id   AF-A0A0G1NNJ7-F1
#
_cell.length_a   1.000
_cell.length_b   1.000
_cell.length_c   1.000
_cell.angle_alpha   90.00
_cell.angle_beta   90.00
_cell.angle_gamma   90.00
#
_symmetry.space_group_name_H-M   'P 1'
#
loop_
_entity.id
_entity.type
_entity.pdbx_description
1 polymer ?
#
loop_
_entity_poly.entity_id
_entity_poly.type
_entity_poly.pdbx_seq_one_letter_code
_entity_poly.pdbx_strand_id
1 'polypeptide(L)'
;MSIFNLAILPGLVALAVSFLATPLVIKLAWKLGIIDDPKKSKHVKVIHTYPVPRGGGLALFFAVLVASLIFLPIDKHLKGILGGAAVLALMGILDDKYNLNPYLRLAGGFLAAAIPIAAGIEEESLTYPSLK
;
A
#
# COMPACT_ATOMS: atom_id res chain seq x y z
N MET A 1 -15.18 2.51 -23.41
CA MET A 1 -15.53 1.69 -22.22
C MET A 1 -16.37 2.54 -21.28
N SER A 2 -17.47 2.02 -20.75
CA SER A 2 -18.31 2.75 -19.78
C SER A 2 -17.56 2.91 -18.46
N ILE A 3 -17.81 4.02 -17.75
CA ILE A 3 -17.23 4.31 -16.42
C ILE A 3 -17.50 3.19 -15.41
N PHE A 4 -18.61 2.49 -15.61
CA PHE A 4 -19.00 1.35 -14.79
C PHE A 4 -17.97 0.22 -14.81
N ASN A 5 -17.41 -0.09 -15.99
CA ASN A 5 -16.43 -1.17 -16.16
C ASN A 5 -15.01 -0.75 -15.76
N LEU A 6 -14.71 0.56 -15.82
CA LEU A 6 -13.38 1.08 -15.53
C LEU A 6 -13.17 1.44 -14.05
N ALA A 7 -14.23 1.81 -13.32
CA ALA A 7 -14.10 2.29 -11.95
C ALA A 7 -15.00 1.53 -10.96
N ILE A 8 -16.28 1.34 -11.28
CA ILE A 8 -17.25 0.77 -10.32
C ILE A 8 -17.00 -0.73 -10.13
N LEU A 9 -16.88 -1.51 -11.19
CA LEU A 9 -16.61 -2.96 -11.09
C LEU A 9 -15.27 -3.24 -10.38
N PRO A 10 -14.14 -2.62 -10.77
CA PRO A 10 -12.87 -2.82 -10.08
C PRO A 10 -12.93 -2.39 -8.61
N GLY A 11 -13.62 -1.30 -8.29
CA GLY A 11 -13.82 -0.83 -6.92
C GLY A 11 -14.61 -1.82 -6.06
N LEU A 12 -15.68 -2.41 -6.60
CA LEU A 12 -16.45 -3.45 -5.90
C LEU A 12 -15.63 -4.73 -5.68
N VAL A 13 -14.82 -5.13 -6.67
CA VAL A 13 -13.92 -6.28 -6.53
C VAL A 13 -12.83 -5.99 -5.49
N ALA A 14 -12.22 -4.80 -5.52
CA ALA A 14 -11.24 -4.39 -4.52
C ALA A 14 -11.86 -4.38 -3.11
N LEU A 15 -13.10 -3.89 -2.96
CA LEU A 15 -13.82 -3.91 -1.69
C LEU A 15 -14.04 -5.34 -1.19
N ALA A 16 -14.53 -6.23 -2.05
CA ALA A 16 -14.76 -7.63 -1.69
C ALA A 16 -13.45 -8.35 -1.32
N VAL A 17 -12.40 -8.16 -2.11
CA VAL A 17 -11.08 -8.75 -1.84
C VAL A 17 -10.49 -8.20 -0.54
N SER A 18 -10.56 -6.89 -0.30
CA SER A 18 -10.08 -6.28 0.94
C SER A 18 -10.82 -6.83 2.16
N PHE A 19 -12.15 -6.93 2.06
CA PHE A 19 -13.00 -7.47 3.13
C PHE A 19 -12.63 -8.91 3.49
N LEU A 20 -12.38 -9.76 2.48
CA LEU A 20 -11.98 -11.15 2.67
C LEU A 20 -10.51 -11.30 3.10
N ALA A 21 -9.62 -10.42 2.63
CA ALA A 21 -8.20 -10.43 2.99
C ALA A 21 -7.97 -9.94 4.43
N THR A 22 -8.79 -9.01 4.93
CA THR A 22 -8.67 -8.43 6.28
C THR A 22 -8.58 -9.49 7.40
N PRO A 23 -9.47 -10.49 7.51
CA PRO A 23 -9.35 -11.51 8.56
C PRO A 23 -8.09 -12.38 8.41
N LEU A 24 -7.59 -12.60 7.18
CA LEU A 24 -6.34 -13.30 6.95
C LEU A 24 -5.14 -12.47 7.42
N VAL A 25 -5.14 -11.17 7.12
CA VAL A 25 -4.10 -10.24 7.56
C VAL A 25 -4.11 -10.09 9.07
N ILE A 26 -5.27 -10.06 9.73
CA ILE A 26 -5.37 -10.09 11.19
C ILE A 26 -4.68 -11.34 11.74
N LYS A 27 -5.03 -12.54 11.26
CA LYS A 27 -4.38 -13.79 11.71
C LYS A 27 -2.87 -13.77 11.48
N LEU A 28 -2.42 -13.22 10.36
CA LEU A 28 -1.00 -13.09 10.04
C LEU A 28 -0.29 -12.11 10.98
N ALA A 29 -0.91 -10.97 11.29
CA ALA A 29 -0.38 -9.99 12.24
C ALA A 29 -0.18 -10.61 13.62
N TRP A 30 -1.13 -11.43 14.08
CA TRP A 30 -0.99 -12.20 15.32
C TRP A 30 0.19 -13.17 15.28
N LYS A 31 0.37 -13.90 14.17
CA LYS A 31 1.46 -14.86 14.00
C LYS A 31 2.84 -14.19 13.89
N LEU A 32 2.90 -13.02 13.24
CA LEU A 32 4.14 -12.25 13.07
C LEU A 32 4.50 -11.39 14.29
N GLY A 33 3.62 -11.32 15.29
CA GLY A 33 3.79 -10.49 16.49
C GLY A 33 3.65 -9.00 16.23
N ILE A 34 3.01 -8.61 15.12
CA ILE A 34 2.78 -7.22 14.71
C ILE A 34 1.48 -6.73 15.35
N ILE A 35 1.48 -6.69 16.68
CA ILE A 35 0.32 -6.31 17.50
C ILE A 35 0.71 -5.15 18.39
N ASP A 36 -0.15 -4.14 18.44
CA ASP A 36 -0.05 -3.06 19.41
C ASP A 36 -0.71 -3.49 20.73
N ASP A 37 0.09 -3.92 21.70
CA ASP A 37 -0.40 -4.31 23.02
C ASP A 37 -0.19 -3.16 24.03
N PRO A 38 -1.28 -2.51 24.51
CA PRO A 38 -1.20 -1.42 25.48
C PRO A 38 -0.54 -1.82 26.81
N LYS A 39 -0.48 -3.12 27.14
CA LYS A 39 0.20 -3.62 28.35
C LYS A 39 1.71 -3.72 28.19
N LYS A 40 2.22 -3.86 26.95
CA LYS A 40 3.66 -4.01 26.66
C LYS A 40 4.30 -2.71 26.17
N SER A 41 3.54 -1.82 25.56
CA SER A 41 4.05 -0.54 25.05
C SER A 41 3.15 0.61 25.51
N LYS A 42 3.59 1.35 26.54
CA LYS A 42 2.97 2.62 26.97
C LYS A 42 3.45 3.77 26.08
N HIS A 43 3.34 3.64 24.77
CA HIS A 43 3.52 4.80 23.90
C HIS A 43 2.29 5.72 24.01
N VAL A 44 2.51 7.03 24.01
CA VAL A 44 1.46 8.08 24.11
C VAL A 44 0.37 7.92 23.03
N LYS A 45 0.67 7.24 21.91
CA LYS A 45 -0.27 6.95 20.81
C LYS A 45 -1.25 5.81 21.10
N VAL A 46 -1.00 4.95 22.09
CA VAL A 46 -1.85 3.79 22.36
C VAL A 46 -2.97 4.19 23.31
N ILE A 47 -4.09 4.66 22.74
CA ILE A 47 -5.32 5.00 23.47
C ILE A 47 -6.27 3.79 23.64
N HIS A 48 -5.95 2.70 22.96
CA HIS A 48 -6.78 1.49 22.92
C HIS A 48 -6.56 0.65 24.18
N THR A 49 -7.62 0.07 24.72
CA THR A 49 -7.58 -0.77 25.93
C THR A 49 -7.34 -2.26 25.63
N TYR A 50 -7.36 -2.65 24.36
CA TYR A 50 -7.19 -4.02 23.88
C TYR A 50 -6.11 -4.09 22.78
N PRO A 51 -5.51 -5.28 22.53
CA PRO A 51 -4.48 -5.42 21.51
C PRO A 51 -5.04 -5.24 20.10
N VAL A 52 -4.42 -4.37 19.30
CA VAL A 52 -4.86 -4.09 17.92
C VAL A 52 -3.81 -4.59 16.92
N PRO A 53 -4.16 -5.42 15.93
CA PRO A 53 -3.22 -5.83 14.90
C PRO A 53 -2.83 -4.64 14.02
N ARG A 54 -1.53 -4.47 13.78
CA ARG A 54 -0.99 -3.50 12.81
C ARG A 54 -0.71 -4.21 11.47
N GLY A 55 -0.72 -3.47 10.36
CA GLY A 55 -0.48 -4.05 9.03
C GLY A 55 -1.68 -4.14 8.08
N GLY A 56 -2.76 -3.40 8.33
CA GLY A 56 -3.93 -3.34 7.44
C GLY A 56 -3.60 -2.92 6.00
N GLY A 57 -2.48 -2.21 5.79
CA GLY A 57 -1.98 -1.86 4.45
C GLY A 57 -1.72 -3.07 3.55
N LEU A 58 -1.40 -4.24 4.12
CA LEU A 58 -1.21 -5.46 3.33
C LEU A 58 -2.51 -5.95 2.70
N ALA A 59 -3.64 -5.85 3.42
CA ALA A 59 -4.95 -6.21 2.87
C ALA A 59 -5.33 -5.30 1.70
N LEU A 60 -5.03 -4.00 1.84
CA LEU A 60 -5.27 -3.02 0.78
C LEU A 60 -4.38 -3.27 -0.44
N PHE A 61 -3.09 -3.58 -0.23
CA PHE A 61 -2.19 -3.93 -1.32
C PHE A 61 -2.71 -5.13 -2.13
N PHE A 62 -3.15 -6.20 -1.46
CA PHE A 62 -3.73 -7.36 -2.16
C PHE A 62 -5.01 -7.01 -2.90
N ALA A 63 -5.87 -6.18 -2.32
CA ALA A 63 -7.09 -5.73 -2.97
C ALA A 63 -6.80 -4.96 -4.28
N VAL A 64 -5.86 -4.01 -4.23
CA VAL A 64 -5.44 -3.25 -5.41
C VAL A 64 -4.76 -4.18 -6.43
N LEU A 65 -3.85 -5.05 -5.99
CA LEU A 65 -3.13 -5.97 -6.87
C LEU A 65 -4.10 -6.89 -7.64
N VAL A 66 -5.05 -7.51 -6.95
CA VAL A 66 -6.02 -8.41 -7.59
C VAL A 66 -6.96 -7.65 -8.52
N ALA A 67 -7.50 -6.50 -8.09
CA ALA A 67 -8.37 -5.69 -8.93
C ALA A 67 -7.63 -5.19 -10.19
N SER A 68 -6.40 -4.68 -10.05
CA SER A 68 -5.61 -4.22 -11.19
C SER A 68 -5.28 -5.35 -12.18
N LEU A 69 -4.97 -6.55 -11.70
CA LEU A 69 -4.66 -7.69 -12.58
C LEU A 69 -5.88 -8.22 -13.36
N ILE A 70 -7.09 -8.08 -12.81
CA ILE A 70 -8.33 -8.53 -13.47
C ILE A 70 -8.81 -7.51 -14.51
N PHE A 71 -8.71 -6.21 -14.19
CA PHE A 71 -9.37 -5.15 -14.97
C PHE A 71 -8.46 -4.34 -15.88
N LEU A 72 -7.16 -4.35 -15.63
CA LEU A 72 -6.20 -3.53 -16.37
C LEU A 72 -5.27 -4.41 -17.21
N PRO A 73 -4.95 -4.01 -18.45
CA PRO A 73 -3.95 -4.70 -19.25
C PRO A 73 -2.59 -4.67 -18.53
N ILE A 74 -1.88 -5.79 -18.56
CA ILE A 74 -0.57 -5.92 -17.92
C ILE A 74 0.48 -5.29 -18.84
N ASP A 75 0.65 -3.97 -18.71
CA ASP A 75 1.62 -3.18 -19.44
C ASP A 75 2.85 -2.85 -18.56
N LYS A 76 3.86 -2.22 -19.15
CA LYS A 76 5.08 -1.83 -18.44
C LYS A 76 4.80 -0.83 -17.31
N HIS A 77 3.82 0.06 -17.48
CA HIS A 77 3.49 1.08 -16.48
C HIS A 77 2.77 0.45 -15.30
N LEU A 78 1.79 -0.45 -15.52
CA LEU A 78 1.14 -1.17 -14.42
C LEU A 78 2.14 -2.01 -13.61
N LYS A 79 3.07 -2.71 -14.28
CA LYS A 79 4.13 -3.45 -13.58
C LYS A 79 5.00 -2.53 -12.72
N GLY A 80 5.34 -1.35 -13.22
CA GLY A 80 6.08 -0.33 -12.47
C GLY A 80 5.32 0.15 -11.22
N ILE A 81 4.03 0.50 -11.39
CA ILE A 81 3.16 0.95 -10.29
C ILE A 81 3.00 -0.14 -9.23
N LEU A 82 2.68 -1.37 -9.63
CA LEU A 82 2.52 -2.49 -8.71
C LEU A 82 3.85 -2.86 -8.03
N GLY A 83 4.97 -2.73 -8.73
CA GLY A 83 6.31 -2.92 -8.17
C GLY A 83 6.63 -1.89 -7.09
N GLY A 84 6.39 -0.61 -7.35
CA GLY A 84 6.53 0.46 -6.34
C GLY A 84 5.59 0.26 -5.15
N ALA A 85 4.34 -0.10 -5.40
CA ALA A 85 3.36 -0.41 -4.35
C ALA A 85 3.78 -1.61 -3.50
N ALA A 86 4.40 -2.63 -4.10
CA ALA A 86 4.92 -3.78 -3.37
C ALA A 86 6.09 -3.40 -2.45
N VAL A 87 7.00 -2.53 -2.91
CA VAL A 87 8.07 -1.98 -2.06
C VAL A 87 7.49 -1.19 -0.88
N LEU A 88 6.48 -0.35 -1.10
CA LEU A 88 5.80 0.37 -0.01
C LEU A 88 5.10 -0.57 0.97
N ALA A 89 4.44 -1.62 0.48
CA ALA A 89 3.76 -2.60 1.32
C ALA A 89 4.77 -3.35 2.21
N LEU A 90 5.91 -3.79 1.62
CA LEU A 90 7.00 -4.41 2.37
C LEU A 90 7.59 -3.45 3.40
N MET A 91 7.82 -2.20 3.00
CA MET A 91 8.35 -1.18 3.90
C MET A 91 7.41 -0.89 5.07
N GLY A 92 6.10 -0.85 4.82
CA GLY A 92 5.08 -0.71 5.86
C GLY A 92 5.08 -1.86 6.87
N ILE A 93 5.20 -3.11 6.40
CA ILE A 93 5.30 -4.28 7.29
C ILE A 93 6.59 -4.23 8.13
N LEU A 94 7.71 -3.85 7.51
CA LEU A 94 8.98 -3.73 8.21
C LEU A 94 8.93 -2.60 9.26
N ASP A 95 8.30 -1.47 8.94
CA ASP A 95 8.10 -0.36 9.87
C ASP A 95 7.23 -0.78 11.06
N ASP A 96 6.10 -1.45 10.78
CA ASP A 96 5.18 -1.94 11.82
C ASP A 96 5.85 -2.96 12.77
N LYS A 97 6.81 -3.75 12.28
CA LYS A 97 7.52 -4.77 13.06
C LYS A 97 8.74 -4.23 13.80
N TYR A 98 9.55 -3.39 13.17
CA TYR A 98 10.87 -3.00 13.66
C TYR A 98 10.95 -1.54 14.14
N ASN A 99 9.88 -0.73 14.00
CA ASN A 99 9.89 0.71 14.26
C ASN A 99 11.10 1.37 13.59
N LEU A 100 11.12 1.33 12.26
CA LEU A 100 12.31 1.71 11.49
C LEU A 100 12.65 3.19 11.68
N ASN A 101 13.95 3.49 11.57
CA ASN A 101 14.43 4.87 11.57
C ASN A 101 13.77 5.66 10.40
N PRO A 102 13.29 6.90 10.65
CA PRO A 102 12.74 7.78 9.61
C PRO A 102 13.55 7.85 8.32
N TYR A 103 14.89 7.82 8.39
CA TYR A 103 15.74 7.85 7.19
C TYR A 103 15.58 6.60 6.32
N LEU A 104 15.41 5.43 6.93
CA LEU A 104 15.15 4.19 6.19
C LEU A 104 13.78 4.25 5.51
N ARG A 105 12.77 4.77 6.21
CA ARG A 105 11.41 5.00 5.66
C ARG A 105 11.45 5.91 4.44
N LEU A 106 12.23 6.99 4.53
CA LEU A 106 12.44 7.92 3.42
C LEU A 106 13.13 7.22 2.25
N ALA A 107 14.22 6.48 2.49
CA ALA A 107 14.93 5.74 1.45
C ALA A 107 14.04 4.69 0.76
N GLY A 108 13.23 3.96 1.52
CA GLY A 108 12.24 3.02 0.97
C GLY A 108 11.19 3.71 0.11
N GLY A 109 10.74 4.90 0.51
CA GLY A 109 9.84 5.73 -0.30
C GLY A 109 10.47 6.18 -1.61
N PHE A 110 11.73 6.63 -1.58
CA PHE A 110 12.47 6.98 -2.81
C PHE A 110 12.63 5.78 -3.75
N LEU A 111 12.97 4.60 -3.22
CA LEU A 111 13.06 3.39 -4.02
C LEU A 111 11.71 3.02 -4.65
N ALA A 112 10.62 3.13 -3.89
CA ALA A 112 9.29 2.88 -4.40
C ALA A 112 8.86 3.85 -5.49
N ALA A 113 9.20 5.14 -5.36
CA ALA A 113 8.91 6.17 -6.36
C ALA A 113 9.77 6.03 -7.62
N ALA A 114 11.02 5.58 -7.48
CA ALA A 114 11.92 5.37 -8.60
C ALA A 114 11.46 4.27 -9.57
N ILE A 115 10.74 3.24 -9.08
CA ILE A 115 10.31 2.10 -9.90
C ILE A 115 9.32 2.52 -11.01
N PRO A 116 8.20 3.21 -10.72
CA PRO A 116 7.30 3.69 -11.76
C PRO A 116 7.96 4.70 -12.72
N ILE A 117 8.85 5.56 -12.21
CA ILE A 117 9.61 6.51 -13.04
C ILE A 117 10.49 5.75 -14.04
N ALA A 118 11.23 4.73 -13.58
CA ALA A 118 12.04 3.87 -14.44
C ALA A 118 11.21 3.08 -15.46
N ALA A 119 9.93 2.82 -15.19
CA ALA A 119 9.00 2.22 -16.15
C ALA A 119 8.55 3.19 -17.27
N GLY A 120 9.04 4.44 -17.24
CA GLY A 120 8.74 5.48 -18.22
C GLY A 120 7.42 6.20 -17.94
N ILE A 121 6.98 6.25 -16.69
CA ILE A 121 5.91 7.19 -16.29
C ILE A 121 6.56 8.57 -16.23
N GLU A 122 6.45 9.30 -17.33
CA GLU A 122 6.94 10.66 -17.47
C GLU A 122 5.86 11.63 -17.00
N GLU A 123 6.26 12.65 -16.22
CA GLU A 123 5.41 13.82 -16.00
C GLU A 123 5.51 14.72 -17.23
N GLU A 124 4.37 15.06 -17.83
CA GLU A 124 4.31 16.11 -18.84
C GLU A 124 4.78 17.41 -18.19
N SER A 125 5.88 17.98 -18.70
CA SER A 125 6.52 19.18 -18.16
C SER A 125 5.47 20.25 -17.87
N LEU A 126 5.36 20.64 -16.60
CA LEU A 126 4.57 21.78 -16.14
C LEU A 126 4.94 23.01 -16.99
N THR A 127 4.18 23.24 -18.05
CA THR A 127 4.37 24.40 -18.93
C THR A 127 3.80 25.58 -18.17
N TYR A 128 4.66 26.27 -17.42
CA TYR A 128 4.30 27.52 -16.74
C TYR A 128 3.92 28.56 -17.79
N PRO A 129 2.63 28.96 -17.91
CA PRO A 129 2.18 29.86 -18.99
C PRO A 129 2.63 31.32 -18.78
N SER A 130 3.28 31.64 -17.65
CA SER A 130 3.54 33.00 -17.16
C SER A 130 4.96 33.53 -17.38
N LEU A 131 5.82 32.82 -18.15
CA LEU A 131 7.16 33.29 -18.56
C LEU A 131 7.26 33.39 -20.09
N LYS A 132 6.42 34.23 -20.71
CA LYS A 132 6.59 34.68 -22.10
C LYS A 132 6.81 36.19 -22.14
#